data_AF-A0A4P6A375-F1
#
_entry.id   AF-A0A4P6A375-F1
#
_cell.length_a   1.000
_cell.length_b   1.000
_cell.length_c   1.000
_cell.angle_alpha   90.00
_cell.angle_beta   90.00
_cell.angle_gamma   90.00
#
_symmetry.space_group_name_H-M   'P 1'
#
loop_
_entity.id
_entity.type
_entity.pdbx_description
1 polymer ?
#
loop_
_entity_poly.entity_id
_entity_poly.type
_entity_poly.pdbx_seq_one_letter_code
_entity_poly.pdbx_strand_id
1 'polypeptide(L)'
;MKQQLVAYFQRLTDESYQLLDVVKLPSDIIPLQEFIPDFSAKLANLKSSTIANYKNLNRPQCNWCKMETNLGVGLNSIGMLSDRLSILIIKEWCLRNKTNPNGVKADDLYRTQTMDIIHALARASPGSSSMNTKITHHKSEVTANSWEEAFYGLLATNILNWESQEVLYIKDIKSLPCEELRGYIAWFSFGNIQRNEYIQYCEELYWRQD
;
A
#
# COMPACT_ATOMS: atom_id res chain seq x y z
N MET A 1 -16.39 -13.98 13.16
CA MET A 1 -15.89 -12.59 13.06
C MET A 1 -14.39 -12.50 12.83
N LYS A 2 -13.50 -12.74 13.81
CA LYS A 2 -12.04 -12.67 13.59
C LYS A 2 -11.55 -13.52 12.41
N GLN A 3 -12.04 -14.75 12.29
CA GLN A 3 -11.70 -15.63 11.17
C GLN A 3 -12.26 -15.17 9.81
N GLN A 4 -13.41 -14.50 9.80
CA GLN A 4 -13.97 -13.89 8.58
C GLN A 4 -13.14 -12.67 8.14
N LEU A 5 -12.65 -11.87 9.09
CA LEU A 5 -11.75 -10.75 8.80
C LEU A 5 -10.39 -11.23 8.30
N VAL A 6 -9.82 -12.29 8.90
CA VAL A 6 -8.61 -12.93 8.36
C VAL A 6 -8.83 -13.37 6.91
N ALA A 7 -9.92 -14.09 6.64
CA ALA A 7 -10.25 -14.52 5.28
C ALA A 7 -10.47 -13.33 4.32
N TYR A 8 -11.08 -12.24 4.79
CA TYR A 8 -11.24 -11.02 4.01
C TYR A 8 -9.88 -10.43 3.60
N PHE A 9 -8.95 -10.25 4.55
CA PHE A 9 -7.64 -9.68 4.25
C PHE A 9 -6.75 -10.61 3.42
N GLN A 10 -6.90 -11.94 3.55
CA GLN A 10 -6.28 -12.89 2.63
C GLN A 10 -6.79 -12.69 1.20
N ARG A 11 -8.11 -12.62 1.01
CA ARG A 11 -8.69 -12.38 -0.32
C ARG A 11 -8.32 -11.00 -0.89
N LEU A 12 -8.24 -9.98 -0.04
CA LEU A 12 -7.77 -8.65 -0.44
C LEU A 12 -6.31 -8.70 -0.93
N THR A 13 -5.48 -9.49 -0.26
CA THR A 13 -4.10 -9.76 -0.65
C THR A 13 -4.05 -10.49 -1.99
N ASP A 14 -4.88 -11.51 -2.19
CA ASP A 14 -4.97 -12.27 -3.44
C ASP A 14 -5.38 -11.39 -4.63
N GLU A 15 -6.41 -10.55 -4.47
CA GLU A 15 -6.83 -9.57 -5.49
C GLU A 15 -5.72 -8.54 -5.77
N SER A 16 -4.94 -8.17 -4.74
CA SER A 16 -3.81 -7.26 -4.91
C SER A 16 -2.66 -7.89 -5.70
N TYR A 17 -2.41 -9.20 -5.55
CA TYR A 17 -1.47 -9.91 -6.42
C TYR A 17 -1.98 -9.94 -7.87
N GLN A 18 -3.28 -10.14 -8.09
CA GLN A 18 -3.86 -10.10 -9.45
C GLN A 18 -3.67 -8.72 -10.10
N LEU A 19 -3.86 -7.63 -9.34
CA LEU A 19 -3.51 -6.28 -9.82
C LEU A 19 -2.03 -6.22 -10.26
N LEU A 20 -1.13 -6.77 -9.44
CA LEU A 20 0.31 -6.79 -9.76
C LEU A 20 0.62 -7.63 -11.00
N ASP A 21 -0.07 -8.76 -11.21
CA ASP A 21 0.06 -9.61 -12.40
C ASP A 21 -0.43 -8.93 -13.69
N VAL A 22 -1.42 -8.03 -13.59
CA VAL A 22 -1.91 -7.24 -14.71
C VAL A 22 -1.00 -6.04 -14.98
N VAL A 23 -0.60 -5.34 -13.92
CA VAL A 23 0.22 -4.13 -14.06
C VAL A 23 1.67 -4.47 -14.44
N LYS A 24 2.18 -5.64 -14.02
CA LYS A 24 3.52 -6.18 -14.30
C LYS A 24 4.64 -5.18 -14.08
N LEU A 25 5.22 -5.18 -12.89
CA LEU A 25 6.37 -4.32 -12.60
C LEU A 25 7.55 -4.68 -13.51
N PRO A 26 8.27 -3.69 -14.04
CA PRO A 26 9.42 -3.93 -14.90
C PRO A 26 10.52 -4.67 -14.14
N SER A 27 11.20 -5.59 -14.83
CA SER A 27 12.39 -6.28 -14.29
C SER A 27 13.66 -5.44 -14.45
N ASP A 28 13.70 -4.60 -15.48
CA ASP A 28 14.77 -3.65 -15.73
C ASP A 28 14.47 -2.30 -15.07
N ILE A 29 15.53 -1.59 -14.70
CA ILE A 29 15.41 -0.27 -14.09
C ILE A 29 15.08 0.76 -15.17
N ILE A 30 13.91 1.38 -15.06
CA ILE A 30 13.46 2.45 -15.96
C ILE A 30 13.70 3.80 -15.26
N PRO A 31 14.22 4.83 -15.95
CA PRO A 31 14.32 6.18 -15.39
C PRO A 31 12.96 6.68 -14.89
N LEU A 32 12.93 7.34 -13.73
CA LEU A 32 11.66 7.73 -13.09
C LEU A 32 10.79 8.65 -13.93
N GLN A 33 11.42 9.52 -14.72
CA GLN A 33 10.71 10.46 -15.60
C GLN A 33 9.92 9.72 -16.70
N GLU A 34 10.37 8.54 -17.09
CA GLU A 34 9.67 7.67 -18.05
C GLU A 34 8.69 6.74 -17.33
N PHE A 35 9.13 6.14 -16.21
CA PHE A 35 8.34 5.16 -15.47
C PHE A 35 7.07 5.76 -14.85
N ILE A 36 7.19 6.89 -14.12
CA ILE A 36 6.10 7.41 -13.30
C ILE A 36 4.87 7.80 -14.13
N PRO A 37 4.96 8.57 -15.24
CA PRO A 37 3.78 8.95 -16.02
C PRO A 37 3.04 7.74 -16.60
N ASP A 38 3.78 6.83 -17.24
CA ASP A 38 3.20 5.66 -17.91
C ASP A 38 2.56 4.71 -16.91
N PHE A 39 3.25 4.43 -15.81
CA PHE A 39 2.77 3.51 -14.79
C PHE A 39 1.59 4.10 -13.99
N SER A 40 1.63 5.40 -13.70
CA SER A 40 0.49 6.11 -13.08
C SER A 40 -0.74 6.05 -13.96
N ALA A 41 -0.61 6.25 -15.27
CA ALA A 41 -1.72 6.13 -16.22
C ALA A 41 -2.28 4.70 -16.25
N LYS A 42 -1.41 3.68 -16.22
CA LYS A 42 -1.83 2.27 -16.17
C LYS A 42 -2.63 1.95 -14.91
N LEU A 43 -2.16 2.40 -13.74
CA LEU A 43 -2.89 2.28 -12.49
C LEU A 43 -4.22 3.06 -12.55
N ALA A 44 -4.23 4.28 -13.07
CA ALA A 44 -5.48 5.06 -13.20
C ALA A 44 -6.54 4.31 -14.02
N ASN A 45 -6.15 3.66 -15.11
CA ASN A 45 -7.05 2.85 -15.95
C ASN A 45 -7.62 1.62 -15.23
N LEU A 46 -6.89 1.04 -14.28
CA LEU A 46 -7.31 -0.14 -13.51
C LEU A 46 -8.05 0.22 -12.22
N LYS A 47 -8.09 1.50 -11.83
CA LYS A 47 -8.64 1.96 -10.55
C LYS A 47 -10.09 1.48 -10.34
N SER A 48 -10.97 1.79 -11.28
CA SER A 48 -12.41 1.53 -11.12
C SER A 48 -12.74 0.04 -11.01
N SER A 49 -12.12 -0.80 -11.84
CA SER A 49 -12.33 -2.25 -11.80
C SER A 49 -11.75 -2.88 -10.54
N THR A 50 -10.55 -2.46 -10.12
CA THR A 50 -9.90 -2.97 -8.91
C THR A 50 -10.70 -2.61 -7.66
N ILE A 51 -11.17 -1.35 -7.55
CA ILE A 51 -12.04 -0.94 -6.44
C ILE A 51 -13.34 -1.74 -6.43
N ALA A 52 -13.94 -2.01 -7.59
CA ALA A 52 -15.13 -2.85 -7.66
C ALA A 52 -14.86 -4.27 -7.16
N ASN A 53 -13.72 -4.88 -7.52
CA ASN A 53 -13.31 -6.19 -7.02
C ASN A 53 -13.15 -6.19 -5.50
N TYR A 54 -12.46 -5.18 -4.94
CA TYR A 54 -12.30 -5.04 -3.49
C TYR A 54 -13.64 -4.91 -2.78
N LYS A 55 -14.60 -4.17 -3.34
CA LYS A 55 -15.96 -4.06 -2.78
C LYS A 55 -16.70 -5.39 -2.80
N ASN A 56 -16.54 -6.17 -3.88
CA ASN A 56 -17.14 -7.50 -4.02
C ASN A 56 -16.59 -8.54 -3.01
N LEU A 57 -15.49 -8.23 -2.30
CA LEU A 57 -15.02 -9.06 -1.19
C LEU A 57 -15.95 -8.99 0.03
N ASN A 58 -16.88 -8.01 0.08
CA ASN A 58 -17.87 -7.82 1.13
C ASN A 58 -17.24 -7.83 2.53
N ARG A 59 -16.51 -6.75 2.84
CA ARG A 59 -15.84 -6.59 4.13
C ARG A 59 -16.80 -6.91 5.28
N PRO A 60 -16.46 -7.85 6.19
CA PRO A 60 -17.31 -8.15 7.33
C PRO A 60 -17.54 -6.91 8.20
N GLN A 61 -18.79 -6.48 8.32
CA GLN A 61 -19.18 -5.38 9.21
C GLN A 61 -19.04 -5.84 10.67
N CYS A 62 -18.45 -5.01 11.53
CA CYS A 62 -18.45 -5.21 12.97
C CYS A 62 -19.11 -4.01 13.64
N ASN A 63 -19.84 -4.26 14.73
CA ASN A 63 -20.40 -3.22 15.57
C ASN A 63 -19.28 -2.58 16.42
N TRP A 64 -18.53 -1.67 15.81
CA TRP A 64 -17.40 -0.97 16.43
C TRP A 64 -17.82 0.06 17.48
N CYS A 65 -19.12 0.35 17.62
CA CYS A 65 -19.70 1.31 18.59
C CYS A 65 -19.37 1.03 20.07
N LYS A 66 -18.71 -0.08 20.40
CA LYS A 66 -18.31 -0.46 21.76
C LYS A 66 -16.80 -0.51 21.98
N MET A 67 -15.97 -0.20 20.98
CA MET A 67 -14.52 -0.21 21.18
C MET A 67 -14.06 1.10 21.85
N GLU A 68 -13.44 0.96 23.02
CA GLU A 68 -12.83 2.07 23.75
C GLU A 68 -11.69 2.66 22.93
N THR A 69 -11.91 3.84 22.34
CA THR A 69 -10.88 4.65 21.68
C THR A 69 -9.89 5.28 22.67
N ASN A 70 -10.08 5.05 23.97
CA ASN A 70 -9.30 5.63 25.07
C ASN A 70 -8.01 4.85 25.39
N LEU A 71 -7.86 3.63 24.88
CA LEU A 71 -6.60 2.89 24.97
C LEU A 71 -5.77 3.27 23.75
N GLY A 72 -4.59 3.86 23.95
CA GLY A 72 -3.66 4.20 22.89
C GLY A 72 -3.17 2.94 22.16
N VAL A 73 -3.96 2.44 21.22
CA VAL A 73 -3.55 1.40 20.29
C VAL A 73 -2.61 2.08 19.31
N GLY A 74 -1.30 1.99 19.58
CA GLY A 74 -0.23 2.64 18.83
C GLY A 74 -0.06 2.12 17.39
N LEU A 75 1.17 1.74 17.02
CA LEU A 75 1.62 1.39 15.64
C LEU A 75 0.89 0.21 14.93
N ASN A 76 -0.18 -0.34 15.51
CA ASN A 76 -0.98 -1.44 14.97
C ASN A 76 -2.42 -1.00 14.63
N SER A 77 -2.59 0.26 14.22
CA SER A 77 -3.84 0.76 13.67
C SER A 77 -4.09 0.18 12.27
N ILE A 78 -5.33 0.26 11.77
CA ILE A 78 -5.68 -0.23 10.43
C ILE A 78 -4.83 0.45 9.36
N GLY A 79 -4.68 1.77 9.42
CA GLY A 79 -3.87 2.51 8.44
C GLY A 79 -2.44 1.96 8.37
N MET A 80 -1.74 1.91 9.51
CA MET A 80 -0.34 1.48 9.58
C MET A 80 -0.13 0.02 9.16
N LEU A 81 -1.07 -0.85 9.53
CA LEU A 81 -1.00 -2.26 9.15
C LEU A 81 -1.30 -2.47 7.66
N SER A 82 -2.19 -1.66 7.08
CA SER A 82 -2.52 -1.71 5.64
C SER A 82 -1.35 -1.26 4.79
N ASP A 83 -0.60 -0.26 5.26
CA ASP A 83 0.63 0.17 4.64
C ASP A 83 1.67 -0.96 4.62
N ARG A 84 1.93 -1.58 5.77
CA ARG A 84 2.82 -2.76 5.86
C ARG A 84 2.38 -3.89 4.95
N LEU A 85 1.07 -4.20 4.93
CA LEU A 85 0.50 -5.23 4.07
C LEU A 85 0.79 -4.92 2.59
N SER A 86 0.49 -3.71 2.14
CA SER A 86 0.71 -3.32 0.74
C SER A 86 2.19 -3.41 0.32
N ILE A 87 3.12 -3.05 1.21
CA ILE A 87 4.57 -3.19 0.96
C ILE A 87 4.97 -4.67 0.87
N LEU A 88 4.44 -5.53 1.76
CA LEU A 88 4.72 -6.95 1.74
C LEU A 88 4.18 -7.62 0.46
N ILE A 89 2.98 -7.26 0.03
CA ILE A 89 2.38 -7.73 -1.23
C ILE A 89 3.30 -7.42 -2.41
N ILE A 90 3.78 -6.17 -2.52
CA ILE A 90 4.71 -5.76 -3.60
C ILE A 90 6.01 -6.57 -3.51
N LYS A 91 6.60 -6.63 -2.32
CA LYS A 91 7.88 -7.33 -2.08
C LYS A 91 7.80 -8.81 -2.43
N GLU A 92 6.73 -9.49 -2.05
CA GLU A 92 6.52 -10.90 -2.37
C GLU A 92 6.32 -11.12 -3.86
N TRP A 93 5.53 -10.26 -4.52
CA TRP A 93 5.35 -10.34 -5.96
C TRP A 93 6.69 -10.13 -6.69
N CYS A 94 7.49 -9.14 -6.28
CA CYS A 94 8.81 -8.90 -6.84
C CYS A 94 9.75 -10.10 -6.65
N LEU A 95 9.75 -10.72 -5.46
CA LEU A 95 10.53 -11.94 -5.20
C LEU A 95 10.14 -13.10 -6.13
N ARG A 96 8.91 -13.16 -6.62
CA ARG A 96 8.46 -14.23 -7.53
C ARG A 96 8.72 -13.91 -9.00
N ASN A 97 8.70 -12.63 -9.38
CA ASN A 97 8.56 -12.24 -10.78
C ASN A 97 9.70 -11.36 -11.33
N LYS A 98 10.47 -10.68 -10.47
CA LYS A 98 11.62 -9.86 -10.90
C LYS A 98 12.91 -10.68 -11.00
N THR A 99 13.98 -10.02 -11.43
CA THR A 99 15.33 -10.59 -11.60
C THR A 99 15.78 -11.38 -10.36
N ASN A 100 16.26 -12.62 -10.58
CA ASN A 100 16.53 -13.63 -9.56
C ASN A 100 15.29 -14.09 -8.75
N PRO A 101 14.26 -14.67 -9.41
CA PRO A 101 13.09 -15.20 -8.72
C PRO A 101 13.45 -16.18 -7.60
N ASN A 102 12.86 -15.97 -6.43
CA ASN A 102 13.00 -16.81 -5.26
C ASN A 102 11.62 -17.05 -4.61
N GLY A 103 10.88 -18.00 -5.19
CA GLY A 103 9.57 -18.39 -4.71
C GLY A 103 9.57 -18.90 -3.27
N VAL A 104 10.62 -19.61 -2.84
CA VAL A 104 10.75 -20.12 -1.46
C VAL A 104 10.81 -18.98 -0.46
N LYS A 105 11.59 -17.93 -0.75
CA LYS A 105 11.68 -16.74 0.10
C LYS A 105 10.38 -15.93 0.10
N ALA A 106 9.68 -15.87 -1.03
CA ALA A 106 8.36 -15.24 -1.10
C ALA A 106 7.33 -16.01 -0.26
N ASP A 107 7.32 -17.35 -0.34
CA ASP A 107 6.45 -18.20 0.49
C ASP A 107 6.76 -18.07 1.98
N ASP A 108 8.03 -17.99 2.33
CA ASP A 108 8.47 -17.79 3.72
C ASP A 108 8.04 -16.42 4.25
N LEU A 109 8.22 -15.36 3.46
CA LEU A 109 7.77 -14.00 3.79
C LEU A 109 6.25 -13.96 3.99
N TYR A 110 5.49 -14.62 3.12
CA TYR A 110 4.04 -14.70 3.24
C TYR A 110 3.63 -15.36 4.55
N ARG A 111 4.19 -16.54 4.84
CA ARG A 111 3.85 -17.33 6.03
C ARG A 111 4.24 -16.64 7.34
N THR A 112 5.37 -15.93 7.35
CA THR A 112 5.94 -15.39 8.60
C THR A 112 5.62 -13.93 8.85
N GLN A 113 5.39 -13.11 7.82
CA GLN A 113 5.16 -11.67 7.99
C GLN A 113 3.78 -11.25 7.49
N THR A 114 3.40 -11.64 6.28
CA THR A 114 2.10 -11.22 5.71
C THR A 114 0.93 -11.80 6.49
N MET A 115 0.99 -13.09 6.85
CA MET A 115 -0.03 -13.70 7.70
C MET A 115 -0.09 -13.06 9.09
N ASP A 116 1.04 -12.66 9.67
CA ASP A 116 1.07 -11.96 10.95
C ASP A 116 0.39 -10.58 10.85
N ILE A 117 0.64 -9.83 9.78
CA ILE A 117 -0.03 -8.56 9.51
C ILE A 117 -1.52 -8.76 9.25
N ILE A 118 -1.93 -9.78 8.50
CA ILE A 118 -3.34 -10.13 8.27
C ILE A 118 -4.03 -10.45 9.60
N HIS A 119 -3.38 -11.22 10.48
CA HIS A 119 -3.92 -11.51 11.81
C HIS A 119 -4.00 -10.27 12.70
N ALA A 120 -3.03 -9.36 12.60
CA ALA A 120 -3.06 -8.09 13.30
C ALA A 120 -4.19 -7.20 12.78
N LEU A 121 -4.38 -7.09 11.46
CA LEU A 121 -5.47 -6.35 10.81
C LEU A 121 -6.85 -6.86 11.27
N ALA A 122 -7.03 -8.18 11.30
CA ALA A 122 -8.27 -8.79 11.76
C ALA A 122 -8.56 -8.58 13.27
N ARG A 123 -7.59 -8.07 14.02
CA ARG A 123 -7.69 -7.75 15.45
C ARG A 123 -7.46 -6.27 15.73
N ALA A 124 -7.29 -5.45 14.69
CA ALA A 124 -7.00 -4.05 14.84
C ALA A 124 -8.16 -3.36 15.56
N SER A 125 -7.83 -2.23 16.18
CA SER A 125 -8.80 -1.36 16.84
C SER A 125 -8.56 0.06 16.34
N PRO A 126 -9.56 0.95 16.42
CA PRO A 126 -9.39 2.33 16.02
C PRO A 126 -8.19 2.96 16.73
N GLY A 127 -7.30 3.59 15.97
CA GLY A 127 -6.20 4.35 16.54
C GLY A 127 -6.72 5.63 17.21
N SER A 128 -6.11 6.03 18.32
CA SER A 128 -6.53 7.23 19.08
C SER A 128 -6.08 8.57 18.47
N SER A 129 -5.57 8.60 17.23
CA SER A 129 -4.80 9.73 16.63
C SER A 129 -3.51 10.00 17.44
N SER A 130 -2.35 10.35 16.88
CA SER A 130 -2.03 11.13 15.69
C SER A 130 -1.03 10.39 14.81
N MET A 131 -1.37 10.19 13.53
CA MET A 131 -0.30 9.97 12.58
C MET A 131 0.43 11.29 12.41
N ASN A 132 1.72 11.27 12.73
CA ASN A 132 2.67 12.35 12.52
C ASN A 132 2.52 12.88 11.09
N THR A 133 1.68 13.89 10.90
CA THR A 133 1.87 14.81 9.80
C THR A 133 3.20 15.47 10.10
N LYS A 134 4.23 15.14 9.34
CA LYS A 134 5.32 16.11 9.18
C LYS A 134 4.63 17.43 8.87
N ILE A 135 4.83 18.46 9.68
CA ILE A 135 4.26 19.78 9.41
C ILE A 135 4.84 20.20 8.06
N THR A 136 4.03 20.08 7.01
CA THR A 136 4.41 20.35 5.63
C THR A 136 3.41 21.35 5.04
N HIS A 137 3.89 22.31 4.26
CA HIS A 137 3.04 23.21 3.50
C HIS A 137 2.46 22.52 2.25
N HIS A 138 3.02 21.38 1.87
CA HIS A 138 2.57 20.59 0.72
C HIS A 138 1.47 19.63 1.16
N LYS A 139 0.25 19.84 0.67
CA LYS A 139 -0.82 18.85 0.71
C LYS A 139 -0.80 18.05 -0.58
N SER A 140 -1.10 16.77 -0.50
CA SER A 140 -1.45 16.04 -1.70
C SER A 140 -2.92 16.32 -2.04
N GLU A 141 -3.26 16.28 -3.33
CA GLU A 141 -4.65 16.45 -3.79
C GLU A 141 -5.40 15.11 -3.86
N VAL A 142 -4.87 14.05 -3.23
CA VAL A 142 -5.51 12.74 -3.26
C VAL A 142 -6.74 12.72 -2.37
N THR A 143 -7.72 11.94 -2.80
CA THR A 143 -8.97 11.73 -2.07
C THR A 143 -9.35 10.26 -2.13
N ALA A 144 -10.09 9.82 -1.12
CA ALA A 144 -10.74 8.51 -1.10
C ALA A 144 -12.11 8.65 -0.43
N ASN A 145 -13.12 8.02 -1.02
CA ASN A 145 -14.51 8.08 -0.54
C ASN A 145 -14.96 6.77 0.11
N SER A 146 -14.14 5.72 0.03
CA SER A 146 -14.41 4.41 0.62
C SER A 146 -13.10 3.78 1.10
N TRP A 147 -13.21 2.80 1.99
CA TRP A 147 -12.08 2.00 2.45
C TRP A 147 -11.33 1.35 1.28
N GLU A 148 -12.06 0.77 0.33
CA GLU A 148 -11.48 0.08 -0.83
C GLU A 148 -10.72 1.05 -1.74
N GLU A 149 -11.24 2.27 -1.90
CA GLU A 149 -10.55 3.33 -2.64
C GLU A 149 -9.28 3.79 -1.92
N ALA A 150 -9.32 3.91 -0.59
CA ALA A 150 -8.15 4.27 0.21
C ALA A 150 -7.07 3.20 0.17
N PHE A 151 -7.44 1.92 0.32
CA PHE A 151 -6.50 0.81 0.23
C PHE A 151 -5.90 0.69 -1.19
N TYR A 152 -6.73 0.84 -2.23
CA TYR A 152 -6.24 0.90 -3.60
C TYR A 152 -5.23 2.04 -3.79
N GLY A 153 -5.57 3.25 -3.36
CA GLY A 153 -4.68 4.41 -3.43
C GLY A 153 -3.36 4.18 -2.70
N LEU A 154 -3.41 3.60 -1.50
CA LEU A 154 -2.24 3.24 -0.71
C LEU A 154 -1.35 2.24 -1.45
N LEU A 155 -1.92 1.14 -1.96
CA LEU A 155 -1.18 0.14 -2.72
C LEU A 155 -0.57 0.73 -4.00
N ALA A 156 -1.34 1.50 -4.77
CA ALA A 156 -0.90 2.16 -5.99
C ALA A 156 0.28 3.11 -5.72
N THR A 157 0.17 3.96 -4.70
CA THR A 157 1.26 4.86 -4.29
C THR A 157 2.48 4.09 -3.79
N ASN A 158 2.28 3.00 -3.02
CA ASN A 158 3.39 2.18 -2.54
C ASN A 158 4.09 1.41 -3.68
N ILE A 159 3.37 1.00 -4.73
CA ILE A 159 3.99 0.43 -5.94
C ILE A 159 4.92 1.47 -6.59
N LEU A 160 4.43 2.69 -6.82
CA LEU A 160 5.24 3.74 -7.42
C LEU A 160 6.45 4.11 -6.55
N ASN A 161 6.26 4.19 -5.23
CA ASN A 161 7.34 4.44 -4.28
C ASN A 161 8.36 3.30 -4.26
N TRP A 162 7.92 2.04 -4.36
CA TRP A 162 8.80 0.87 -4.41
C TRP A 162 9.73 0.93 -5.61
N GLU A 163 9.17 1.08 -6.81
CA GLU A 163 9.95 1.19 -8.05
C GLU A 163 10.89 2.41 -8.01
N SER A 164 10.43 3.50 -7.39
CA SER A 164 11.26 4.69 -7.23
C SER A 164 12.49 4.47 -6.35
N GLN A 165 12.34 3.67 -5.30
CA GLN A 165 13.44 3.30 -4.42
C GLN A 165 14.39 2.31 -5.09
N GLU A 166 13.89 1.37 -5.90
CA GLU A 166 14.73 0.40 -6.61
C GLU A 166 15.74 1.09 -7.53
N VAL A 167 15.37 2.21 -8.18
CA VAL A 167 16.33 3.02 -8.96
C VAL A 167 17.54 3.41 -8.11
N LEU A 168 17.34 3.84 -6.86
CA LEU A 168 18.44 4.22 -5.96
C LEU A 168 19.21 3.04 -5.37
N TYR A 169 18.55 1.91 -5.15
CA TYR A 169 19.21 0.74 -4.55
C TYR A 169 20.00 -0.07 -5.56
N ILE A 170 19.66 0.03 -6.84
CA ILE A 170 20.34 -0.73 -7.90
C ILE A 170 21.34 0.16 -8.68
N LYS A 171 21.06 1.46 -8.89
CA LYS A 171 22.04 2.39 -9.48
C LYS A 171 22.89 3.05 -8.39
N ASP A 172 24.19 3.23 -8.63
CA ASP A 172 25.02 4.05 -7.74
C ASP A 172 24.59 5.52 -7.86
N ILE A 173 24.16 6.13 -6.76
CA ILE A 173 23.77 7.54 -6.72
C ILE A 173 24.85 8.49 -7.27
N LYS A 174 26.14 8.13 -7.16
CA LYS A 174 27.26 8.90 -7.72
C LYS A 174 27.30 8.88 -9.25
N SER A 175 26.65 7.90 -9.86
CA SER A 175 26.61 7.70 -11.30
C SER A 175 25.32 8.24 -11.94
N LEU A 176 24.33 8.64 -11.14
CA LEU A 176 23.06 9.17 -11.64
C LEU A 176 23.22 10.56 -12.25
N PRO A 177 22.61 10.83 -13.42
CA PRO A 177 22.49 12.19 -13.94
C PRO A 177 21.80 13.12 -12.94
N CYS A 178 22.29 14.36 -12.81
CA CYS A 178 21.73 15.34 -11.88
C CYS A 178 20.21 15.54 -12.06
N GLU A 179 19.72 15.52 -13.30
CA GLU A 179 18.28 15.67 -13.57
C GLU A 179 17.44 14.47 -13.08
N GLU A 180 17.97 13.25 -13.19
CA GLU A 180 17.32 12.04 -12.66
C GLU A 180 17.26 12.09 -11.13
N LEU A 181 18.35 12.52 -10.48
CA LEU A 181 18.39 12.69 -9.02
C LEU A 181 17.42 13.79 -8.53
N ARG A 182 17.34 14.93 -9.23
CA ARG A 182 16.36 15.99 -8.90
C ARG A 182 14.93 15.49 -9.07
N GLY A 183 14.66 14.78 -10.16
CA GLY A 183 13.36 14.13 -10.40
C GLY A 183 12.97 13.19 -9.27
N TYR A 184 13.91 12.34 -8.82
CA TYR A 184 13.71 11.47 -7.67
C TYR A 184 13.37 12.25 -6.40
N ILE A 185 14.14 13.28 -6.04
CA ILE A 185 13.93 14.03 -4.78
C ILE A 185 12.53 14.69 -4.76
N ALA A 186 12.13 15.29 -5.88
CA ALA A 186 10.82 15.91 -6.04
C ALA A 186 9.70 14.87 -5.89
N TRP A 187 9.81 13.76 -6.63
CA TRP A 187 8.81 12.69 -6.60
C TRP A 187 8.73 12.01 -5.23
N PHE A 188 9.86 11.61 -4.64
CA PHE A 188 9.89 10.86 -3.39
C PHE A 188 9.20 11.60 -2.25
N SER A 189 9.39 12.92 -2.17
CA SER A 189 8.72 13.76 -1.18
C SER A 189 7.21 13.75 -1.39
N PHE A 190 6.76 13.93 -2.63
CA PHE A 190 5.34 13.93 -3.00
C PHE A 190 4.68 12.56 -2.76
N GLY A 191 5.28 11.46 -3.25
CA GLY A 191 4.77 10.10 -3.08
C GLY A 191 4.68 9.67 -1.61
N ASN A 192 5.58 10.14 -0.75
CA ASN A 192 5.46 9.90 0.70
C ASN A 192 4.32 10.70 1.35
N ILE A 193 4.04 11.92 0.90
CA ILE A 193 2.89 12.69 1.39
C ILE A 193 1.58 12.00 0.99
N GLN A 194 1.46 11.60 -0.29
CA GLN A 194 0.29 10.83 -0.77
C GLN A 194 0.08 9.55 0.02
N ARG A 195 1.16 8.78 0.23
CA ARG A 195 1.11 7.56 1.04
C ARG A 195 0.53 7.85 2.42
N ASN A 196 1.06 8.83 3.14
CA ASN A 196 0.59 9.17 4.49
C ASN A 196 -0.89 9.58 4.51
N GLU A 197 -1.35 10.34 3.51
CA GLU A 197 -2.77 10.70 3.39
C GLU A 197 -3.64 9.47 3.14
N TYR A 198 -3.21 8.52 2.30
CA TYR A 198 -3.94 7.26 2.11
C TYR A 198 -3.92 6.35 3.34
N ILE A 199 -2.85 6.33 4.13
CA ILE A 199 -2.82 5.64 5.42
C ILE A 199 -3.89 6.24 6.35
N GLN A 200 -4.06 7.57 6.33
CA GLN A 200 -5.08 8.24 7.13
C GLN A 200 -6.48 7.93 6.62
N TYR A 201 -6.71 7.97 5.31
CA TYR A 201 -8.00 7.55 4.74
C TYR A 201 -8.32 6.09 5.04
N CYS A 202 -7.32 5.19 5.01
CA CYS A 202 -7.47 3.81 5.42
C CYS A 202 -7.96 3.71 6.87
N GLU A 203 -7.36 4.46 7.79
CA GLU A 203 -7.80 4.50 9.18
C GLU A 203 -9.24 5.02 9.29
N GLU A 204 -9.53 6.18 8.72
CA GLU A 204 -10.84 6.84 8.92
C GLU A 204 -11.99 6.09 8.25
N LEU A 205 -11.79 5.61 7.02
CA LEU A 205 -12.85 5.00 6.21
C LEU A 205 -13.06 3.52 6.55
N TYR A 206 -12.06 2.84 7.13
CA TYR A 206 -12.26 1.44 7.54
C TYR A 206 -13.35 1.31 8.61
N TRP A 207 -13.40 2.26 9.54
CA TRP A 207 -14.33 2.21 10.68
C TRP A 207 -15.71 2.78 10.38
N ARG A 208 -15.92 3.42 9.22
CA ARG A 208 -17.23 3.92 8.82
C ARG A 208 -18.16 2.75 8.53
N GLN A 209 -19.40 2.86 9.02
CA GLN A 209 -20.50 2.00 8.63
C GLN A 209 -21.07 2.57 7.33
N ASP A 210 -21.01 1.78 6.27
CA ASP A 210 -21.70 2.04 5.00
C ASP A 210 -23.11 1.43 5.03
#